data_AF-A0A410G7H4-F1
#
_entry.id   AF-A0A410G7H4-F1
#
_cell.length_a   1.000
_cell.length_b   1.000
_cell.length_c   1.000
_cell.angle_alpha   90.00
_cell.angle_beta   90.00
_cell.angle_gamma   90.00
#
_symmetry.space_group_name_H-M   'P 1'
#
loop_
_entity.id
_entity.type
_entity.pdbx_description
1 polymer ?
#
loop_
_entity_poly.entity_id
_entity_poly.type
_entity_poly.pdbx_seq_one_letter_code
_entity_poly.pdbx_strand_id
1 'polypeptide(L)'
;MGKTKKLIELDNRAIEVLEKQAKLQKRSLKNYLEFLIENTALNFSEPSEEYKAMMDDLLERQKNGTLETIPIDEIRKKYGISRKTVD
;
A
#
# COMPACT_ATOMS: atom_id res chain seq x y z
N MET A 1 0.17 -7.09 -24.83
CA MET A 1 1.42 -7.07 -24.04
C MET A 1 2.19 -8.35 -24.27
N GLY A 2 3.50 -8.26 -24.49
CA GLY A 2 4.38 -9.42 -24.62
C GLY A 2 4.54 -10.16 -23.28
N LYS A 3 4.88 -11.44 -23.32
CA LYS A 3 5.22 -12.24 -22.15
C LYS A 3 6.69 -12.63 -22.24
N THR A 4 7.43 -12.44 -21.14
CA THR A 4 8.84 -12.84 -21.05
C THR A 4 8.97 -13.95 -20.02
N LYS A 5 9.57 -15.08 -20.41
CA LYS A 5 9.83 -16.18 -19.47
C LYS A 5 10.99 -15.80 -18.54
N LYS A 6 10.77 -15.94 -17.23
CA LYS A 6 11.80 -15.83 -16.19
C LYS A 6 11.86 -17.15 -15.42
N LEU A 7 13.06 -17.61 -15.13
CA LEU A 7 13.32 -18.77 -14.29
C LEU A 7 13.82 -18.27 -12.93
N ILE A 8 13.28 -18.83 -11.87
CA ILE A 8 13.69 -18.57 -10.48
C ILE A 8 13.84 -19.90 -9.77
N GLU A 9 14.89 -20.03 -8.97
CA GLU A 9 15.07 -21.16 -8.07
C GLU A 9 14.49 -20.78 -6.71
N LEU A 10 13.65 -21.66 -6.17
CA LEU A 10 13.00 -21.49 -4.88
C LEU A 10 13.18 -22.77 -4.10
N ASP A 11 13.39 -22.67 -2.79
CA ASP A 11 13.37 -23.84 -1.95
C ASP A 11 11.95 -24.44 -1.84
N ASN A 12 11.87 -25.72 -1.50
CA ASN A 12 10.59 -26.44 -1.43
C ASN A 12 9.61 -25.82 -0.43
N ARG A 13 10.11 -25.24 0.67
CA ARG A 13 9.26 -24.61 1.69
C ARG A 13 8.63 -23.34 1.13
N ALA A 14 9.39 -22.52 0.41
CA ALA A 14 8.89 -21.33 -0.25
C ALA A 14 7.80 -21.69 -1.27
N ILE A 15 8.03 -22.72 -2.09
CA ILE A 15 7.03 -23.23 -3.05
C ILE A 15 5.75 -23.64 -2.33
N GLU A 16 5.85 -24.42 -1.26
CA GLU A 16 4.69 -24.89 -0.49
C GLU A 16 3.86 -23.72 0.07
N VAL A 17 4.52 -22.72 0.64
CA VAL A 17 3.85 -21.52 1.15
C VAL A 17 3.16 -20.75 0.02
N LEU A 18 3.86 -20.50 -1.09
CA LEU A 18 3.32 -19.74 -2.23
C LEU A 18 2.12 -20.46 -2.86
N GLU A 19 2.16 -21.78 -3.00
CA GLU A 19 1.04 -22.56 -3.51
C GLU A 19 -0.17 -22.52 -2.57
N LYS A 20 0.06 -22.65 -1.26
CA LYS A 20 -1.01 -22.53 -0.27
C LYS A 20 -1.70 -21.17 -0.35
N GLN A 21 -0.93 -20.09 -0.45
CA GLN A 21 -1.48 -18.73 -0.56
C GLN A 21 -2.22 -18.52 -1.89
N ALA A 22 -1.67 -19.01 -3.00
CA ALA A 22 -2.33 -18.94 -4.30
C ALA A 22 -3.71 -19.63 -4.26
N LYS A 23 -3.79 -20.83 -3.65
CA LYS A 23 -5.04 -21.57 -3.47
C LYS A 23 -6.05 -20.82 -2.61
N LEU A 24 -5.63 -20.25 -1.48
CA LEU A 24 -6.52 -19.47 -0.60
C LEU A 24 -7.15 -18.27 -1.34
N GLN A 25 -6.42 -17.67 -2.26
CA GLN A 25 -6.90 -16.56 -3.09
C GLN A 25 -7.60 -16.99 -4.38
N LYS A 26 -7.81 -18.30 -4.59
CA LYS A 26 -8.41 -18.87 -5.81
C LYS A 26 -7.65 -18.47 -7.09
N ARG A 27 -6.31 -18.42 -7.03
CA ARG A 27 -5.41 -18.05 -8.14
C ARG A 27 -4.48 -19.21 -8.48
N SER A 28 -4.01 -19.25 -9.73
CA SER A 28 -2.85 -20.10 -10.07
C SER A 28 -1.58 -19.51 -9.45
N LEU A 29 -0.56 -20.35 -9.21
CA LEU A 29 0.73 -19.89 -8.68
C LEU A 29 1.35 -18.79 -9.55
N LYS A 30 1.29 -18.95 -10.87
CA LYS A 30 1.73 -17.93 -11.84
C LYS A 30 1.05 -16.57 -11.60
N ASN A 31 -0.27 -16.54 -11.60
CA ASN A 31 -1.02 -15.29 -11.48
C ASN A 31 -0.87 -14.67 -10.08
N TYR A 32 -0.70 -15.51 -9.06
CA TYR A 32 -0.38 -15.06 -7.71
C TYR A 32 0.99 -14.38 -7.65
N LEU A 33 2.01 -14.96 -8.29
CA LEU A 33 3.35 -14.37 -8.36
C LEU A 33 3.37 -13.07 -9.16
N GLU A 34 2.70 -12.99 -10.31
CA GLU A 34 2.58 -11.74 -11.08
C GLU A 34 1.97 -10.63 -10.21
N PHE A 35 0.83 -10.90 -9.58
CA PHE A 35 0.18 -9.97 -8.65
C PHE A 35 1.06 -9.57 -7.47
N LEU A 36 1.74 -10.54 -6.85
CA LEU A 36 2.57 -10.29 -5.68
C LEU A 36 3.78 -9.43 -6.04
N ILE A 37 4.45 -9.72 -7.14
CA ILE A 37 5.65 -8.97 -7.58
C ILE A 37 5.25 -7.55 -7.98
N GLU A 38 4.16 -7.39 -8.74
CA GLU A 38 3.67 -6.07 -9.16
C GLU A 38 3.29 -5.20 -7.96
N ASN A 39 2.46 -5.72 -7.04
CA ASN A 39 2.07 -4.95 -5.85
C ASN A 39 3.25 -4.65 -4.94
N THR A 40 4.17 -5.60 -4.79
CA THR A 40 5.37 -5.38 -3.97
C THR A 40 6.21 -4.26 -4.57
N ALA A 41 6.40 -4.26 -5.89
CA ALA A 41 7.11 -3.19 -6.60
C ALA A 41 6.42 -1.83 -6.44
N LEU A 42 5.08 -1.78 -6.52
CA LEU A 42 4.30 -0.57 -6.29
C LEU A 42 4.38 -0.08 -4.83
N ASN A 43 4.45 -0.98 -3.85
CA ASN A 43 4.62 -0.59 -2.45
C ASN A 43 6.01 -0.02 -2.15
N PHE A 44 7.02 -0.39 -2.94
CA PHE A 44 8.37 0.16 -2.84
C PHE A 44 8.61 1.34 -3.79
N SER A 45 7.68 1.63 -4.70
CA SER A 45 7.84 2.78 -5.58
C SER A 45 7.80 4.06 -4.76
N GLU A 46 8.57 5.05 -5.20
CA GLU A 46 8.49 6.38 -4.59
C GLU A 46 7.04 6.88 -4.62
N PRO A 47 6.62 7.66 -3.61
CA PRO A 47 5.32 8.33 -3.66
C PRO A 47 5.18 9.11 -4.98
N SER A 48 3.96 9.23 -5.47
CA SER A 48 3.72 9.94 -6.73
C SER A 48 4.20 11.40 -6.62
N GLU A 49 4.55 12.01 -7.75
CA GLU A 49 4.99 13.40 -7.78
C GLU A 49 3.91 14.35 -7.22
N GLU A 50 2.63 14.03 -7.41
CA GLU A 50 1.51 14.77 -6.83
C GLU A 50 1.50 14.67 -5.30
N TYR A 51 1.80 13.50 -4.74
CA TYR A 51 1.90 13.32 -3.30
C TYR A 51 3.11 14.06 -2.73
N LYS A 52 4.26 13.99 -3.40
CA LYS A 52 5.47 14.74 -3.01
C LYS A 52 5.18 16.25 -3.00
N ALA A 53 4.58 16.79 -4.07
CA ALA A 53 4.22 18.19 -4.17
C ALA A 53 3.21 18.63 -3.08
N MET A 54 2.22 17.78 -2.76
CA MET A 54 1.30 18.03 -1.65
C MET A 54 2.03 18.10 -0.30
N MET A 55 3.00 17.22 -0.07
CA MET A 55 3.79 17.23 1.16
C MET A 55 4.73 18.44 1.23
N ASP A 56 5.32 18.84 0.11
CA ASP A 56 6.14 20.05 0.05
C ASP A 56 5.33 21.30 0.41
N ASP A 57 4.10 21.46 -0.13
CA ASP A 57 3.18 22.54 0.25
C ASP A 57 2.82 22.49 1.76
N LEU A 58 2.50 21.30 2.27
CA LEU A 58 2.16 21.13 3.69
C LEU A 58 3.32 21.56 4.59
N LEU A 59 4.54 21.13 4.27
CA LEU A 59 5.74 21.47 5.03
C LEU A 59 6.07 22.96 4.94
N GLU A 60 5.86 23.59 3.78
CA GLU A 60 6.02 25.02 3.60
C GLU A 60 5.02 25.81 4.47
N ARG A 61 3.74 25.43 4.44
CA ARG A 61 2.69 26.06 5.26
C ARG A 61 2.96 25.88 6.75
N GLN A 62 3.46 24.72 7.16
CA GLN A 62 3.87 24.48 8.55
C GLN A 62 5.02 25.39 8.95
N LYS A 63 6.06 25.49 8.12
CA LYS A 63 7.23 26.36 8.36
C LYS A 63 6.83 27.84 8.43
N ASN A 64 5.89 28.27 7.59
CA ASN A 64 5.40 29.64 7.54
C ASN A 64 4.33 29.95 8.59
N GLY A 65 3.91 28.97 9.40
CA GLY A 65 2.87 29.14 10.41
C GLY A 65 1.46 29.35 9.85
N THR A 66 1.24 29.02 8.58
CA THR A 66 -0.05 29.16 7.87
C THR A 66 -0.81 27.84 7.74
N LEU A 67 -0.27 26.76 8.31
CA LEU A 67 -0.94 25.47 8.34
C LEU A 67 -2.09 25.50 9.35
N GLU A 68 -3.31 25.42 8.84
CA GLU A 68 -4.50 25.27 9.67
C GLU A 68 -4.68 23.80 10.05
N THR A 69 -4.80 23.52 11.35
CA THR A 69 -5.04 22.18 11.86
C THR A 69 -6.35 22.13 12.62
N ILE A 70 -7.13 21.07 12.42
CA ILE A 70 -8.38 20.86 13.15
C ILE A 70 -8.15 19.77 14.21
N PRO A 71 -8.56 19.98 15.48
CA PRO A 71 -8.48 18.95 16.49
C PRO A 71 -9.21 17.67 16.07
N ILE A 72 -8.58 16.51 16.31
CA ILE A 72 -9.13 15.23 15.87
C ILE A 72 -10.52 14.94 16.46
N ASP A 73 -10.82 15.46 17.64
CA ASP A 73 -12.12 15.26 18.28
C ASP A 73 -13.26 16.01 17.55
N GLU A 74 -12.96 17.16 16.92
CA GLU A 74 -13.92 17.87 16.08
C GLU A 74 -14.21 17.10 14.79
N ILE A 75 -13.17 16.51 14.18
CA ILE A 75 -13.32 15.64 13.01
C ILE A 75 -14.14 14.40 13.37
N ARG A 76 -13.83 13.72 14.48
CA ARG A 76 -14.58 12.57 14.97
C ARG A 76 -16.07 12.88 15.17
N LYS A 77 -16.37 14.03 15.79
CA LYS A 77 -17.75 14.50 15.97
C LYS A 77 -18.44 14.75 14.64
N LYS A 78 -17.76 15.38 13.68
CA LYS A 78 -18.29 15.65 12.33
C LYS A 78 -18.68 14.38 11.58
N TYR A 79 -17.89 13.31 11.72
CA TYR A 79 -18.11 12.04 11.00
C TYR A 79 -18.78 10.95 11.84
N GLY A 80 -19.18 11.23 13.09
CA GLY A 80 -19.84 10.25 13.96
C GLY A 80 -18.95 9.08 14.38
N ILE A 81 -17.62 9.23 14.32
CA ILE A 81 -16.67 8.18 14.66
C ILE A 81 -16.38 8.23 16.16
N SER A 82 -16.69 7.16 16.89
CA SER A 82 -16.37 7.05 18.32
C SER A 82 -15.04 6.32 18.52
N ARG A 83 -14.33 6.59 19.63
CA ARG A 83 -13.17 5.77 20.04
C ARG A 83 -13.51 4.28 20.16
N LYS A 84 -14.77 3.91 20.40
CA LYS A 84 -15.22 2.52 20.60
C LYS A 84 -15.50 1.76 19.29
N THR A 85 -15.35 2.39 18.13
CA THR A 85 -15.68 1.78 16.83
C THR A 85 -14.46 1.49 15.95
N VAL A 86 -13.24 1.77 16.42
CA VAL A 86 -12.00 1.60 15.61
C VAL A 86 -10.77 1.14 16.43
N ASP A 87 -10.96 0.56 17.61
CA ASP A 87 -9.89 -0.16 18.34
C ASP A 87 -10.21 -1.66 18.40
#